data_AF-A0A1V4MHM2-F1
#
_entry.id   AF-A0A1V4MHM2-F1
#
_cell.length_a   1.000
_cell.length_b   1.000
_cell.length_c   1.000
_cell.angle_alpha   90.00
_cell.angle_beta   90.00
_cell.angle_gamma   90.00
#
_symmetry.space_group_name_H-M   'P 1'
#
loop_
_entity.id
_entity.type
_entity.pdbx_description
1 polymer ?
#
loop_
_entity_poly.entity_id
_entity_poly.type
_entity_poly.pdbx_seq_one_letter_code
_entity_poly.pdbx_strand_id
1 'polypeptide(L)'
;MQVIFLLQKTQNRSSVCAGIILQRNSDSMTEYKRKFSISEMYRAFMMLPSVTAGMIENKRKKLVGGDFIERVHLAVTEVNGCAVCSYAHTYLALRQGMSNEEIKSFLSGDGNFVRSEEAKAILFAQHFADARGLPKKEAYESIVDEYGEVKAKIILSAVQLMTVGNMFGIPFSAFQSRLRGRPYTDSSLIYEAGVQVAGAILVPIGFVHGVIRMVGEAFKSKT
;
A
#
# COMPACT_ATOMS: atom_id res chain seq x y z
N MET A 1 10.61 33.92 -15.22
CA MET A 1 9.75 32.78 -15.64
C MET A 1 10.54 31.61 -16.24
N GLN A 2 11.62 31.82 -17.00
CA GLN A 2 12.47 30.73 -17.54
C GLN A 2 13.24 29.91 -16.48
N VAL A 3 13.67 30.53 -15.36
CA VAL A 3 14.39 29.83 -14.29
C VAL A 3 13.51 28.80 -13.57
N ILE A 4 12.23 29.12 -13.32
CA ILE A 4 11.27 28.20 -12.70
C ILE A 4 10.98 27.00 -13.62
N PHE A 5 10.88 27.22 -14.93
CA PHE A 5 10.67 26.16 -15.92
C PHE A 5 11.89 25.21 -16.02
N LEU A 6 13.11 25.75 -15.93
CA LEU A 6 14.34 24.95 -15.91
C LEU A 6 14.51 24.16 -14.60
N LEU A 7 14.11 24.72 -13.46
CA LEU A 7 14.07 24.01 -12.17
C LEU A 7 13.04 22.87 -12.18
N GLN A 8 11.84 23.10 -12.74
CA GLN A 8 10.86 22.02 -12.92
C GLN A 8 11.33 20.93 -13.87
N LYS A 9 12.04 21.29 -14.95
CA LYS A 9 12.55 20.32 -15.94
C LYS A 9 13.72 19.48 -15.40
N THR A 10 14.57 20.08 -14.56
CA THR A 10 15.67 19.39 -13.87
C THR A 10 15.15 18.51 -12.75
N GLN A 11 14.20 18.99 -11.94
CA GLN A 11 13.52 18.17 -10.92
C GLN A 11 12.79 16.97 -11.55
N ASN A 12 12.11 17.17 -12.69
CA ASN A 12 11.44 16.08 -13.42
C ASN A 12 12.44 15.07 -14.01
N ARG A 13 13.62 15.50 -14.48
CA ARG A 13 14.69 14.58 -14.92
C ARG A 13 15.31 13.81 -13.76
N SER A 14 15.54 14.45 -12.62
CA SER A 14 16.07 13.78 -11.42
C SER A 14 15.07 12.78 -10.84
N SER A 15 13.76 13.09 -10.82
CA SER A 15 12.70 12.16 -10.42
C SER A 15 12.56 10.98 -11.39
N VAL A 16 12.75 11.20 -12.69
CA VAL A 16 12.78 10.12 -13.69
C VAL A 16 14.01 9.21 -13.49
N CYS A 17 15.20 9.78 -13.27
CA CYS A 17 16.40 8.99 -12.95
C CYS A 17 16.28 8.22 -11.63
N ALA A 18 15.71 8.83 -10.59
CA ALA A 18 15.45 8.17 -9.31
C ALA A 18 14.43 7.03 -9.47
N GLY A 19 13.35 7.23 -10.23
CA GLY A 19 12.40 6.19 -10.61
C GLY A 19 13.06 5.04 -11.37
N ILE A 20 14.00 5.34 -12.28
CA ILE A 20 14.78 4.33 -13.03
C ILE A 20 15.74 3.55 -12.11
N ILE A 21 16.41 4.21 -11.17
CA ILE A 21 17.34 3.57 -10.22
C ILE A 21 16.58 2.67 -9.25
N LEU A 22 15.40 3.10 -8.77
CA LEU A 22 14.58 2.30 -7.86
C LEU A 22 13.85 1.16 -8.60
N GLN A 23 13.48 1.33 -9.88
CA GLN A 23 13.03 0.23 -10.73
C GLN A 23 14.13 -0.82 -10.93
N ARG A 24 15.41 -0.41 -11.00
CA ARG A 24 16.53 -1.35 -11.09
C ARG A 24 16.68 -2.23 -9.86
N ASN A 25 16.32 -1.73 -8.66
CA ASN A 25 16.30 -2.51 -7.41
C ASN A 25 15.06 -3.39 -7.27
N SER A 26 13.94 -3.05 -7.91
CA SER A 26 12.77 -3.93 -7.96
C SER A 26 12.91 -5.03 -9.03
N ASP A 27 13.66 -4.75 -10.10
CA ASP A 27 14.06 -5.69 -11.17
C ASP A 27 15.10 -6.74 -10.73
N SER A 28 15.69 -6.63 -9.53
CA SER A 28 16.56 -7.68 -8.95
C SER A 28 15.79 -8.73 -8.16
N MET A 29 14.52 -8.48 -7.83
CA MET A 29 13.68 -9.48 -7.17
C MET A 29 13.34 -10.59 -8.17
N THR A 30 13.87 -11.78 -7.91
CA THR A 30 13.58 -13.00 -8.69
C THR A 30 12.79 -14.02 -7.88
N GLU A 31 12.39 -13.65 -6.65
CA GLU A 31 11.65 -14.49 -5.71
C GLU A 31 10.61 -13.64 -4.97
N TYR A 32 9.50 -14.26 -4.59
CA TYR A 32 8.50 -13.59 -3.78
C TYR A 32 8.90 -13.51 -2.31
N LYS A 33 8.96 -12.29 -1.75
CA LYS A 33 8.95 -12.09 -0.29
C LYS A 33 7.62 -12.56 0.34
N ARG A 34 6.52 -12.47 -0.43
CA ARG A 34 5.18 -12.82 0.05
C ARG A 34 4.26 -13.34 -1.06
N LYS A 35 3.42 -14.30 -0.69
CA LYS A 35 2.24 -14.74 -1.45
C LYS A 35 1.00 -14.63 -0.58
N PHE A 36 -0.13 -14.27 -1.18
CA PHE A 36 -1.43 -14.20 -0.51
C PHE A 36 -2.29 -15.38 -0.92
N SER A 37 -2.96 -15.99 0.05
CA SER A 37 -3.97 -17.02 -0.15
C SER A 37 -5.30 -16.43 -0.59
N ILE A 38 -6.15 -17.26 -1.21
CA ILE A 38 -7.52 -16.88 -1.58
C ILE A 38 -8.32 -16.39 -0.37
N SER A 39 -8.12 -17.01 0.80
CA SER A 39 -8.81 -16.61 2.04
C SER A 39 -8.44 -15.20 2.47
N GLU A 40 -7.17 -14.81 2.31
CA GLU A 40 -6.68 -13.47 2.65
C GLU A 40 -7.19 -12.44 1.67
N MET A 41 -7.15 -12.76 0.37
CA MET A 41 -7.72 -11.91 -0.67
C MET A 41 -9.20 -11.65 -0.40
N TYR A 42 -9.97 -12.70 -0.13
CA TYR A 42 -11.39 -12.56 0.16
C TYR A 42 -11.65 -11.68 1.39
N ARG A 43 -10.92 -11.89 2.50
CA ARG A 43 -11.00 -11.03 3.69
C ARG A 43 -10.70 -9.58 3.37
N ALA A 44 -9.64 -9.32 2.61
CA ALA A 44 -9.26 -7.96 2.22
C ALA A 44 -10.30 -7.30 1.32
N PHE A 45 -10.88 -8.04 0.37
CA PHE A 45 -11.88 -7.51 -0.56
C PHE A 45 -13.21 -7.20 0.11
N MET A 46 -13.58 -7.93 1.17
CA MET A 46 -14.74 -7.57 1.99
C MET A 46 -14.61 -6.21 2.68
N MET A 47 -13.38 -5.75 2.94
CA MET A 47 -13.15 -4.44 3.58
C MET A 47 -13.21 -3.28 2.58
N LEU A 48 -13.13 -3.54 1.27
CA LEU A 48 -13.03 -2.52 0.23
C LEU A 48 -14.09 -1.42 0.31
N PRO A 49 -15.40 -1.70 0.54
CA PRO A 49 -16.40 -0.64 0.64
C PRO A 49 -16.09 0.37 1.77
N SER A 50 -15.74 -0.12 2.96
CA SER A 50 -15.43 0.72 4.11
C SER A 50 -14.11 1.47 3.92
N VAL A 51 -13.08 0.78 3.42
CA VAL A 51 -11.75 1.33 3.13
C VAL A 51 -11.84 2.46 2.10
N THR A 52 -12.55 2.22 0.99
CA THR A 52 -12.72 3.24 -0.06
C THR A 52 -13.50 4.43 0.44
N ALA A 53 -14.57 4.23 1.22
CA ALA A 53 -15.30 5.31 1.88
C ALA A 53 -14.39 6.14 2.80
N GLY A 54 -13.56 5.49 3.63
CA GLY A 54 -12.59 6.15 4.50
C GLY A 54 -11.57 6.99 3.73
N MET A 55 -11.00 6.45 2.64
CA MET A 55 -10.04 7.19 1.83
C MET A 55 -10.68 8.36 1.05
N ILE A 56 -11.92 8.20 0.57
CA ILE A 56 -12.70 9.31 -0.02
C ILE A 56 -12.95 10.40 1.04
N GLU A 57 -13.32 10.01 2.26
CA GLU A 57 -13.50 10.94 3.36
C GLU A 57 -12.22 11.70 3.67
N ASN A 58 -11.07 11.00 3.75
CA ASN A 58 -9.79 11.65 3.96
C ASN A 58 -9.46 12.65 2.85
N LYS A 59 -9.68 12.28 1.58
CA LYS A 59 -9.44 13.18 0.45
C LYS A 59 -10.28 14.46 0.54
N ARG A 60 -11.53 14.35 1.00
CA ARG A 60 -12.45 15.48 1.18
C ARG A 60 -12.10 16.35 2.39
N LYS A 61 -11.82 15.73 3.54
CA LYS A 61 -11.66 16.42 4.83
C LYS A 61 -10.21 16.70 5.24
N LYS A 62 -9.23 16.08 4.56
CA LYS A 62 -7.79 16.16 4.84
C LYS A 62 -7.46 15.84 6.30
N LEU A 63 -8.02 14.75 6.82
CA LEU A 63 -7.87 14.33 8.22
C LEU A 63 -6.44 13.84 8.52
N VAL A 64 -5.81 13.20 7.53
CA VAL A 64 -4.44 12.72 7.55
C VAL A 64 -3.74 13.21 6.27
N GLY A 65 -2.54 13.78 6.43
CA GLY A 65 -1.75 14.36 5.35
C GLY A 65 -1.40 13.35 4.25
N GLY A 66 -1.30 13.82 3.00
CA GLY A 66 -1.00 12.94 1.87
C GLY A 66 0.37 12.28 1.97
N ASP A 67 1.38 13.01 2.44
CA ASP A 67 2.74 12.51 2.70
C ASP A 67 2.74 11.43 3.78
N PHE A 68 1.95 11.62 4.83
CA PHE A 68 1.80 10.61 5.88
C PHE A 68 1.14 9.33 5.33
N ILE A 69 0.07 9.45 4.53
CA ILE A 69 -0.55 8.29 3.85
C ILE A 69 0.47 7.58 2.95
N GLU A 70 1.31 8.32 2.24
CA GLU A 70 2.34 7.77 1.36
C GLU A 70 3.43 7.01 2.14
N ARG A 71 3.87 7.51 3.30
CA ARG A 71 4.79 6.78 4.19
C ARG A 71 4.19 5.49 4.72
N VAL A 72 2.92 5.51 5.12
CA VAL A 72 2.17 4.30 5.52
C VAL A 72 2.15 3.29 4.37
N HIS A 73 1.87 3.74 3.15
CA HIS A 73 1.86 2.89 1.97
C HIS A 73 3.24 2.28 1.64
N LEU A 74 4.31 3.07 1.73
CA LEU A 74 5.68 2.57 1.55
C LEU A 74 6.05 1.54 2.62
N ALA A 75 5.67 1.77 3.88
CA ALA A 75 5.92 0.83 4.98
C ALA A 75 5.21 -0.52 4.78
N VAL A 76 3.94 -0.53 4.38
CA VAL A 76 3.21 -1.78 4.05
C VAL A 76 3.85 -2.49 2.85
N THR A 77 4.25 -1.71 1.84
CA THR A 77 4.86 -2.21 0.60
C THR A 77 6.21 -2.87 0.85
N GLU A 78 7.04 -2.30 1.73
CA GLU A 78 8.31 -2.89 2.14
C GLU A 78 8.09 -4.27 2.76
N VAL A 79 7.21 -4.38 3.76
CA VAL A 79 6.95 -5.63 4.47
C VAL A 79 6.45 -6.72 3.52
N ASN A 80 5.54 -6.38 2.60
CA ASN A 80 4.99 -7.33 1.64
C ASN A 80 5.91 -7.60 0.43
N GLY A 81 6.90 -6.74 0.16
CA GLY A 81 7.82 -6.88 -0.98
C GLY A 81 7.16 -6.73 -2.34
N CYS A 82 6.25 -5.75 -2.51
CA CYS A 82 5.59 -5.50 -3.80
C CYS A 82 6.43 -4.59 -4.71
N ALA A 83 7.12 -5.15 -5.71
CA ALA A 83 7.99 -4.41 -6.64
C ALA A 83 7.27 -3.29 -7.41
N VAL A 84 6.11 -3.57 -8.05
CA VAL A 84 5.36 -2.54 -8.80
C VAL A 84 4.79 -1.47 -7.88
N CYS A 85 4.37 -1.83 -6.66
CA CYS A 85 3.87 -0.87 -5.68
C CYS A 85 5.01 0.02 -5.18
N SER A 86 6.18 -0.55 -4.91
CA SER A 86 7.39 0.17 -4.52
C SER A 86 7.73 1.24 -5.57
N TYR A 87 7.67 0.89 -6.86
CA TYR A 87 7.90 1.83 -7.95
C TYR A 87 6.82 2.92 -8.01
N ALA A 88 5.53 2.53 -8.01
CA ALA A 88 4.42 3.46 -8.14
C ALA A 88 4.40 4.48 -6.99
N HIS A 89 4.59 4.01 -5.75
CA HIS A 89 4.55 4.83 -4.54
C HIS A 89 5.84 5.65 -4.36
N THR A 90 6.99 5.18 -4.83
CA THR A 90 8.19 6.04 -5.00
C THR A 90 7.88 7.24 -5.89
N TYR A 91 7.27 7.01 -7.06
CA TYR A 91 6.94 8.08 -7.99
C TYR A 91 5.97 9.10 -7.37
N LEU A 92 4.97 8.63 -6.62
CA LEU A 92 4.03 9.49 -5.91
C LEU A 92 4.72 10.27 -4.78
N ALA A 93 5.56 9.63 -3.97
CA ALA A 93 6.31 10.25 -2.89
C ALA A 93 7.24 11.37 -3.40
N LEU A 94 7.96 11.13 -4.50
CA LEU A 94 8.80 12.15 -5.16
C LEU A 94 7.98 13.34 -5.61
N ARG A 95 6.78 13.11 -6.16
CA ARG A 95 5.87 14.19 -6.56
C ARG A 95 5.30 14.97 -5.38
N GLN A 96 5.23 14.35 -4.21
CA GLN A 96 4.83 15.00 -2.95
C GLN A 96 6.00 15.72 -2.27
N GLY A 97 7.22 15.61 -2.80
CA GLY A 97 8.40 16.32 -2.30
C GLY A 97 9.25 15.51 -1.32
N MET A 98 8.99 14.21 -1.17
CA MET A 98 9.81 13.32 -0.36
C MET A 98 11.22 13.17 -0.97
N SER A 99 12.26 13.13 -0.13
CA SER A 99 13.63 12.91 -0.62
C SER A 99 13.86 11.44 -0.99
N ASN A 100 14.90 11.18 -1.79
CA ASN A 100 15.27 9.80 -2.13
C ASN A 100 15.72 9.02 -0.88
N GLU A 101 16.38 9.68 0.06
CA GLU A 101 16.88 9.11 1.31
C GLU A 101 15.71 8.71 2.22
N GLU A 102 14.69 9.57 2.31
CA GLU A 102 13.45 9.28 3.04
C GLU A 102 12.70 8.10 2.42
N ILE A 103 12.50 8.08 1.10
CA ILE A 103 11.85 6.96 0.42
C ILE A 103 12.62 5.65 0.63
N LYS A 104 13.95 5.70 0.50
CA LYS A 104 14.83 4.55 0.73
C LYS A 104 14.70 4.03 2.16
N SER A 105 14.63 4.93 3.14
CA SER A 105 14.44 4.58 4.56
C SER A 105 13.16 3.79 4.82
N PHE A 106 12.05 4.19 4.19
CA PHE A 106 10.80 3.42 4.28
C PHE A 106 10.86 2.08 3.55
N LEU A 107 11.51 2.02 2.39
CA LEU A 107 11.64 0.79 1.59
C LEU A 107 12.73 -0.18 2.07
N SER A 108 13.60 0.26 3.00
CA SER A 108 14.60 -0.58 3.67
C SER A 108 14.16 -1.02 5.07
N GLY A 109 13.15 -0.35 5.64
CA GLY A 109 12.70 -0.56 7.02
C GLY A 109 13.66 0.00 8.07
N ASP A 110 14.58 0.91 7.71
CA ASP A 110 15.61 1.41 8.64
C ASP A 110 15.12 2.46 9.65
N GLY A 111 13.92 3.03 9.45
CA GLY A 111 13.25 3.90 10.40
C GLY A 111 13.84 5.31 10.57
N ASN A 112 14.96 5.64 9.91
CA ASN A 112 15.70 6.89 10.13
C ASN A 112 14.90 8.17 9.81
N PHE A 113 13.95 8.09 8.89
CA PHE A 113 13.12 9.24 8.48
C PHE A 113 11.69 9.19 9.03
N VAL A 114 11.41 8.26 9.95
CA VAL A 114 10.10 8.19 10.59
C VAL A 114 9.97 9.35 11.58
N ARG A 115 8.99 10.22 11.34
CA ARG A 115 8.65 11.30 12.25
C ARG A 115 8.09 10.73 13.56
N SER A 116 8.46 11.32 14.69
CA SER A 116 8.03 10.84 16.02
C SER A 116 6.51 10.74 16.13
N GLU A 117 5.78 11.73 15.59
CA GLU A 117 4.32 11.77 15.58
C GLU A 117 3.68 10.73 14.63
N GLU A 118 4.42 10.19 13.65
CA GLU A 118 3.93 9.18 12.71
C GLU A 118 4.36 7.76 13.11
N ALA A 119 5.29 7.63 14.07
CA ALA A 119 5.97 6.38 14.38
C ALA A 119 5.02 5.23 14.75
N LYS A 120 4.00 5.48 15.58
CA LYS A 120 3.03 4.44 15.94
C LYS A 120 2.25 3.95 14.73
N ALA A 121 1.81 4.85 13.85
CA ALA A 121 1.10 4.47 12.63
C ALA A 121 1.99 3.67 11.67
N ILE A 122 3.27 4.02 11.52
CA ILE A 122 4.22 3.28 10.68
C ILE A 122 4.47 1.87 11.27
N LEU A 123 4.69 1.75 12.57
CA LEU A 123 4.84 0.46 13.25
C LEU A 123 3.57 -0.39 13.13
N PHE A 124 2.39 0.22 13.28
CA PHE A 124 1.13 -0.46 13.07
C PHE A 124 0.95 -0.95 11.62
N ALA A 125 1.33 -0.12 10.64
CA ALA A 125 1.27 -0.49 9.24
C ALA A 125 2.16 -1.70 8.92
N GLN A 126 3.39 -1.70 9.45
CA GLN A 126 4.32 -2.82 9.34
C GLN A 126 3.76 -4.07 10.04
N HIS A 127 3.27 -3.93 11.28
CA HIS A 127 2.67 -5.02 12.04
C HIS A 127 1.44 -5.61 11.34
N PHE A 128 0.57 -4.77 10.78
CA PHE A 128 -0.62 -5.21 10.05
C PHE A 128 -0.22 -6.05 8.82
N ALA A 129 0.77 -5.57 8.07
CA ALA A 129 1.29 -6.29 6.91
C ALA A 129 1.93 -7.62 7.33
N ASP A 130 2.77 -7.63 8.37
CA ASP A 130 3.43 -8.82 8.88
C ASP A 130 2.44 -9.86 9.43
N ALA A 131 1.45 -9.40 10.21
CA ALA A 131 0.34 -10.18 10.75
C ALA A 131 -0.73 -10.55 9.71
N ARG A 132 -0.44 -10.37 8.41
CA ARG A 132 -1.28 -10.82 7.28
C ARG A 132 -2.72 -10.30 7.36
N GLY A 133 -2.85 -9.04 7.76
CA GLY A 133 -4.14 -8.33 7.88
C GLY A 133 -4.95 -8.67 9.13
N LEU A 134 -4.34 -9.36 10.10
CA LEU A 134 -4.93 -9.70 11.39
C LEU A 134 -4.09 -9.08 12.52
N PRO A 135 -4.07 -7.73 12.65
CA PRO A 135 -3.28 -7.07 13.68
C PRO A 135 -3.77 -7.45 15.09
N LYS A 136 -2.88 -7.31 16.07
CA LYS A 136 -3.25 -7.45 17.49
C LYS A 136 -4.21 -6.32 17.86
N LYS A 137 -5.16 -6.60 18.76
CA LYS A 137 -6.15 -5.60 19.18
C LYS A 137 -5.47 -4.37 19.78
N GLU A 138 -4.48 -4.61 20.63
CA GLU A 138 -3.70 -3.60 21.34
C GLU A 138 -2.91 -2.72 20.36
N ALA A 139 -2.50 -3.29 19.20
CA ALA A 139 -1.83 -2.52 18.16
C ALA A 139 -2.75 -1.47 17.55
N TYR A 140 -4.03 -1.79 17.31
CA TYR A 140 -4.99 -0.79 16.83
C TYR A 140 -5.43 0.19 17.93
N GLU A 141 -5.61 -0.28 19.17
CA GLU A 141 -5.90 0.60 20.31
C GLU A 141 -4.82 1.68 20.47
N SER A 142 -3.53 1.32 20.31
CA SER A 142 -2.44 2.29 20.38
C SER A 142 -2.51 3.41 19.33
N ILE A 143 -3.14 3.14 18.17
CA ILE A 143 -3.39 4.15 17.12
C ILE A 143 -4.58 5.03 17.49
N VAL A 144 -5.63 4.45 18.09
CA VAL A 144 -6.75 5.23 18.59
C VAL A 144 -6.30 6.19 19.70
N ASP A 145 -5.45 5.72 20.61
CA ASP A 145 -4.91 6.54 21.70
C ASP A 145 -4.04 7.70 21.21
N GLU A 146 -3.23 7.47 20.17
CA GLU A 146 -2.32 8.48 19.62
C GLU A 146 -3.03 9.50 18.72
N TYR A 147 -3.89 9.02 17.81
CA TYR A 147 -4.42 9.83 16.71
C TYR A 147 -5.90 10.21 16.88
N GLY A 148 -6.58 9.60 17.86
CA GLY A 148 -8.03 9.64 18.00
C GLY A 148 -8.75 8.76 16.97
N GLU A 149 -10.00 8.37 17.28
CA GLU A 149 -10.76 7.41 16.48
C GLU A 149 -10.87 7.78 15.00
N VAL A 150 -11.07 9.07 14.70
CA VAL A 150 -11.31 9.55 13.33
C VAL A 150 -10.07 9.34 12.47
N LYS A 151 -8.89 9.77 12.93
CA LYS A 151 -7.64 9.59 12.17
C LYS A 151 -7.18 8.14 12.18
N ALA A 152 -7.38 7.42 13.28
CA ALA A 152 -7.07 5.99 13.37
C ALA A 152 -7.79 5.16 12.30
N LYS A 153 -9.08 5.43 12.05
CA LYS A 153 -9.86 4.79 10.97
C LYS A 153 -9.29 5.09 9.58
N ILE A 154 -8.80 6.31 9.36
CA ILE A 154 -8.17 6.70 8.09
C ILE A 154 -6.83 5.99 7.90
N ILE A 155 -5.99 5.92 8.94
CA ILE A 155 -4.72 5.20 8.92
C ILE A 155 -4.97 3.71 8.62
N LEU A 156 -5.94 3.09 9.30
CA LEU A 156 -6.35 1.71 9.03
C LEU A 156 -6.80 1.52 7.57
N SER A 157 -7.59 2.46 7.04
CA SER A 157 -8.04 2.42 5.65
C SER A 157 -6.86 2.48 4.67
N ALA A 158 -5.85 3.32 4.93
CA ALA A 158 -4.65 3.41 4.11
C ALA A 158 -3.85 2.09 4.10
N VAL A 159 -3.65 1.51 5.29
CA VAL A 159 -2.96 0.22 5.46
C VAL A 159 -3.69 -0.91 4.71
N GLN A 160 -5.01 -0.98 4.87
CA GLN A 160 -5.84 -2.00 4.22
C GLN A 160 -5.87 -1.82 2.70
N LEU A 161 -5.98 -0.58 2.21
CA LEU A 161 -5.98 -0.28 0.78
C LEU A 161 -4.64 -0.68 0.14
N MET A 162 -3.51 -0.35 0.79
CA MET A 162 -2.20 -0.75 0.29
C MET A 162 -2.03 -2.27 0.29
N THR A 163 -2.54 -2.95 1.32
CA THR A 163 -2.52 -4.42 1.37
C THR A 163 -3.25 -5.02 0.17
N VAL A 164 -4.43 -4.49 -0.19
CA VAL A 164 -5.14 -4.90 -1.42
C VAL A 164 -4.29 -4.61 -2.66
N GLY A 165 -3.68 -3.42 -2.74
CA GLY A 165 -2.78 -3.07 -3.84
C GLY A 165 -1.62 -4.07 -4.00
N ASN A 166 -1.02 -4.48 -2.88
CA ASN A 166 0.07 -5.47 -2.88
C ASN A 166 -0.41 -6.87 -3.33
N MET A 167 -1.64 -7.28 -2.98
CA MET A 167 -2.21 -8.56 -3.42
C MET A 167 -2.27 -8.69 -4.95
N PHE A 168 -2.57 -7.60 -5.66
CA PHE A 168 -2.56 -7.56 -7.12
C PHE A 168 -1.16 -7.27 -7.68
N GLY A 169 -0.42 -6.38 -7.04
CA GLY A 169 0.86 -5.89 -7.52
C GLY A 169 1.95 -6.96 -7.51
N ILE A 170 1.97 -7.84 -6.52
CA ILE A 170 2.97 -8.91 -6.41
C ILE A 170 2.93 -9.88 -7.61
N PRO A 171 1.81 -10.56 -7.92
CA PRO A 171 1.74 -11.44 -9.09
C PRO A 171 1.89 -10.67 -10.41
N PHE A 172 1.43 -9.42 -10.47
CA PHE A 172 1.66 -8.56 -11.63
C PHE A 172 3.15 -8.24 -11.85
N SER A 173 3.91 -8.05 -10.77
CA SER A 173 5.36 -7.79 -10.84
C SER A 173 6.09 -8.98 -11.44
N ALA A 174 5.77 -10.21 -11.01
CA ALA A 174 6.36 -11.41 -11.57
C ALA A 174 5.97 -11.63 -13.03
N PHE A 175 4.70 -11.39 -13.39
CA PHE A 175 4.25 -11.42 -14.78
C PHE A 175 5.03 -10.44 -15.66
N GLN A 176 5.21 -9.20 -15.19
CA GLN A 176 5.99 -8.19 -15.91
C GLN A 176 7.48 -8.59 -16.02
N SER A 177 8.06 -9.15 -14.97
CA SER A 177 9.45 -9.64 -14.98
C SER A 177 9.65 -10.80 -15.96
N ARG A 178 8.66 -11.70 -16.05
CA ARG A 178 8.63 -12.78 -17.05
C ARG A 178 8.61 -12.24 -18.47
N LEU A 179 7.81 -11.21 -18.77
CA LEU A 179 7.81 -10.55 -20.09
C LEU A 179 9.16 -9.89 -20.43
N ARG A 180 9.97 -9.55 -19.42
CA ARG A 180 11.34 -9.04 -19.58
C ARG A 180 12.41 -10.14 -19.63
N GLY A 181 12.02 -11.42 -19.67
CA GLY A 181 12.94 -12.56 -19.71
C GLY A 181 13.58 -12.92 -18.36
N ARG A 182 13.06 -12.41 -17.24
CA ARG A 182 13.53 -12.70 -15.88
C ARG A 182 12.39 -13.24 -15.01
N PRO A 183 11.89 -14.45 -15.29
CA PRO A 183 10.79 -15.02 -14.50
C PRO A 183 11.22 -15.20 -13.04
N TYR A 184 10.24 -15.10 -12.12
CA TYR A 184 10.49 -15.43 -10.73
C TYR A 184 10.71 -16.94 -10.60
N THR A 185 11.71 -17.36 -9.82
CA THR A 185 12.13 -18.77 -9.67
C THR A 185 11.07 -19.59 -8.94
N ASP A 186 10.32 -18.96 -8.05
CA ASP A 186 9.26 -19.58 -7.24
C ASP A 186 7.85 -19.35 -7.79
N SER A 187 7.71 -19.03 -9.10
CA SER A 187 6.45 -18.68 -9.74
C SER A 187 6.23 -19.39 -11.08
N SER A 188 4.95 -19.50 -11.49
CA SER A 188 4.56 -19.95 -12.82
C SER A 188 3.63 -18.93 -13.49
N LEU A 189 3.59 -18.94 -14.83
CA LEU A 189 2.67 -18.10 -15.59
C LEU A 189 1.20 -18.36 -15.21
N ILE A 190 0.85 -19.62 -14.98
CA ILE A 190 -0.50 -20.02 -14.56
C ILE A 190 -0.85 -19.41 -13.21
N TYR A 191 0.08 -19.44 -12.26
CA TYR A 191 -0.11 -18.80 -10.96
C TYR A 191 -0.27 -17.28 -11.11
N GLU A 192 0.65 -16.63 -11.84
CA GLU A 192 0.65 -15.19 -12.06
C GLU A 192 -0.65 -14.68 -12.68
N ALA A 193 -1.09 -15.29 -13.79
CA ALA A 193 -2.33 -14.93 -14.45
C ALA A 193 -3.56 -15.39 -13.64
N GLY A 194 -3.48 -16.57 -13.02
CA GLY A 194 -4.56 -17.16 -12.23
C GLY A 194 -4.96 -16.29 -11.05
N VAL A 195 -4.00 -15.68 -10.34
CA VAL A 195 -4.30 -14.75 -9.23
C VAL A 195 -5.01 -13.49 -9.75
N GLN A 196 -4.66 -12.98 -10.93
CA GLN A 196 -5.37 -11.83 -11.53
C GLN A 196 -6.82 -12.17 -11.89
N VAL A 197 -7.04 -13.33 -12.52
CA VAL A 197 -8.39 -13.82 -12.86
C VAL A 197 -9.20 -14.07 -11.58
N ALA A 198 -8.62 -14.74 -10.59
CA ALA A 198 -9.27 -14.97 -9.31
C ALA A 198 -9.64 -13.64 -8.62
N GLY A 199 -8.73 -12.66 -8.63
CA GLY A 199 -9.00 -11.33 -8.10
C GLY A 199 -10.15 -10.62 -8.83
N ALA A 200 -10.20 -10.69 -10.16
CA ALA A 200 -11.29 -10.10 -10.95
C ALA A 200 -12.67 -10.69 -10.61
N ILE A 201 -12.72 -11.97 -10.21
CA ILE A 201 -13.95 -12.64 -9.76
C ILE A 201 -14.24 -12.34 -8.29
N LEU A 202 -13.24 -12.41 -7.42
CA LEU A 202 -13.41 -12.30 -5.97
C LEU A 202 -13.66 -10.86 -5.51
N VAL A 203 -13.15 -9.85 -6.21
CA VAL A 203 -13.39 -8.44 -5.87
C VAL A 203 -14.87 -8.08 -5.89
N PRO A 204 -15.66 -8.28 -6.96
CA PRO A 204 -17.07 -7.93 -6.95
C PRO A 204 -17.85 -8.72 -5.89
N ILE A 205 -17.54 -10.00 -5.68
CA ILE A 205 -18.18 -10.83 -4.66
C ILE A 205 -17.87 -10.29 -3.25
N GLY A 206 -16.59 -10.07 -2.95
CA GLY A 206 -16.12 -9.53 -1.67
C GLY A 206 -16.69 -8.14 -1.42
N PHE A 207 -16.70 -7.28 -2.43
CA PHE A 207 -17.27 -5.93 -2.34
C PHE A 207 -18.76 -5.95 -2.00
N VAL A 208 -19.56 -6.75 -2.72
CA VAL A 208 -21.01 -6.89 -2.44
C VAL A 208 -21.24 -7.42 -1.02
N HIS A 209 -20.51 -8.45 -0.61
CA HIS A 209 -20.59 -8.96 0.76
C HIS A 209 -20.22 -7.88 1.78
N GLY A 210 -19.15 -7.12 1.53
CA GLY A 210 -18.73 -6.00 2.35
C GLY A 210 -19.81 -4.93 2.49
N VAL A 211 -20.51 -4.59 1.40
CA VAL A 211 -21.63 -3.63 1.42
C VAL A 211 -22.78 -4.17 2.28
N ILE A 212 -23.18 -5.43 2.08
CA ILE A 212 -24.25 -6.06 2.86
C ILE A 212 -23.92 -6.02 4.35
N ARG A 213 -22.68 -6.37 4.71
CA ARG A 213 -22.21 -6.35 6.09
C ARG A 213 -22.21 -4.94 6.68
N MET A 214 -21.67 -3.96 5.96
CA MET A 214 -21.61 -2.56 6.38
C MET A 214 -23.00 -1.98 6.62
N VAL A 215 -23.95 -2.26 5.72
CA VAL A 215 -25.35 -1.84 5.86
C VAL A 215 -26.01 -2.54 7.05
N GLY A 216 -25.80 -3.85 7.21
CA GLY A 216 -26.34 -4.61 8.34
C GLY A 216 -25.84 -4.13 9.70
N GLU A 217 -24.56 -3.77 9.82
CA GLU A 217 -23.98 -3.18 11.04
C GLU A 217 -24.58 -1.80 11.33
N ALA A 218 -24.78 -0.95 10.31
CA ALA A 218 -25.41 0.36 10.45
C ALA A 218 -26.90 0.29 10.86
N PHE A 219 -27.62 -0.77 10.46
CA PHE A 219 -28.98 -1.03 10.94
C PHE A 219 -28.97 -1.44 12.42
N LYS A 220 -28.08 -2.36 12.82
CA LYS A 220 -27.97 -2.82 14.21
C LYS A 220 -27.56 -1.72 15.18
N SER A 221 -26.75 -0.74 14.75
CA SER A 221 -26.33 0.36 15.64
C SER A 221 -27.42 1.43 15.86
N LYS A 222 -28.53 1.38 15.14
CA LYS A 222 -29.66 2.33 15.25
C LYS A 222 -30.85 1.80 16.05
N THR A 223 -30.90 0.49 16.27
CA THR A 223 -31.88 -0.22 17.11
C THR A 223 -31.33 -0.43 18.50
#